data_AF-A0A9E0X9Y6-F1
#
_entry.id   AF-A0A9E0X9Y6-F1
#
_cell.length_a   1.000
_cell.length_b   1.000
_cell.length_c   1.000
_cell.angle_alpha   90.00
_cell.angle_beta   90.00
_cell.angle_gamma   90.00
#
_symmetry.space_group_name_H-M   'P 1'
#
loop_
_entity.id
_entity.type
_entity.pdbx_description
1 polymer ?
#
loop_
_entity_poly.entity_id
_entity_poly.type
_entity_poly.pdbx_seq_one_letter_code
_entity_poly.pdbx_strand_id
1 'polypeptide(L)'
;MTPPPASLRGPSIWLMAAALSGCAAIRDAPRLAYQCPEGLRFEARLYEDMATLDGQRGHAVLERLPHQRDDELIYGDATLTADFGLGLEQRLARLSYANIPEAVTCTRVVPAGQPAVPVRAAPRPGPRNPPPFDPDAPVQTNIRTGDGNVGPG
;
A
#
# COMPACT_ATOMS: atom_id res chain seq x y z
N MET A 1 -48.33 -56.22 -21.59
CA MET A 1 -46.95 -56.68 -21.82
C MET A 1 -46.23 -55.67 -22.69
N THR A 2 -44.92 -55.50 -22.45
CA THR A 2 -43.92 -54.55 -23.00
C THR A 2 -43.95 -53.09 -22.50
N PRO A 3 -42.96 -52.67 -21.68
CA PRO A 3 -42.47 -51.29 -21.59
C PRO A 3 -41.12 -51.13 -22.32
N PRO A 4 -40.84 -49.98 -22.97
CA PRO A 4 -39.49 -49.37 -22.85
C PRO A 4 -39.49 -47.81 -23.02
N PRO A 5 -38.34 -47.12 -22.93
CA PRO A 5 -37.28 -47.18 -21.93
C PRO A 5 -37.02 -45.82 -21.25
N ALA A 6 -36.18 -45.86 -20.23
CA ALA A 6 -35.67 -44.76 -19.41
C ALA A 6 -35.17 -43.54 -20.19
N SER A 7 -35.49 -42.34 -19.67
CA SER A 7 -34.73 -41.12 -19.97
C SER A 7 -34.09 -40.63 -18.67
N LEU A 8 -32.82 -41.00 -18.48
CA LEU A 8 -31.97 -40.46 -17.42
C LEU A 8 -31.72 -38.97 -17.71
N ARG A 9 -32.46 -38.10 -17.03
CA ARG A 9 -32.12 -36.68 -16.90
C ARG A 9 -31.04 -36.52 -15.82
N GLY A 10 -29.80 -36.38 -16.27
CA GLY A 10 -28.78 -35.59 -15.58
C GLY A 10 -28.08 -34.69 -16.60
N PRO A 11 -27.29 -33.68 -16.21
CA PRO A 11 -27.06 -33.12 -14.88
C PRO A 11 -27.24 -31.58 -14.88
N SER A 12 -28.14 -31.03 -14.05
CA SER A 12 -28.18 -29.57 -13.83
C SER A 12 -27.22 -29.16 -12.72
N ILE A 13 -25.94 -29.51 -12.90
CA ILE A 13 -24.82 -28.97 -12.12
C ILE A 13 -24.39 -27.68 -12.83
N TRP A 14 -25.16 -26.61 -12.67
CA TRP A 14 -24.85 -25.28 -13.26
C TRP A 14 -25.20 -24.14 -12.29
N LEU A 15 -24.92 -24.33 -11.00
CA LEU A 15 -25.10 -23.30 -9.96
C LEU A 15 -23.88 -23.21 -9.02
N MET A 16 -22.68 -23.42 -9.55
CA MET A 16 -21.41 -23.28 -8.82
C MET A 16 -20.38 -22.53 -9.69
N ALA A 17 -20.70 -21.31 -10.15
CA ALA A 17 -19.75 -20.51 -10.93
C ALA A 17 -19.85 -18.99 -10.69
N ALA A 18 -20.30 -18.55 -9.52
CA ALA A 18 -20.48 -17.12 -9.24
C ALA A 18 -19.89 -16.66 -7.89
N ALA A 19 -18.90 -17.37 -7.32
CA ALA A 19 -18.25 -16.98 -6.07
C ALA A 19 -16.72 -16.83 -6.17
N LEU A 20 -16.19 -16.55 -7.38
CA LEU A 20 -14.74 -16.34 -7.61
C LEU A 20 -14.42 -14.94 -8.15
N SER A 21 -15.28 -13.92 -7.93
CA SER A 21 -14.90 -12.52 -8.15
C SER A 21 -14.33 -11.89 -6.89
N GLY A 22 -13.31 -12.54 -6.32
CA GLY A 22 -12.49 -12.01 -5.25
C GLY A 22 -11.06 -11.92 -5.72
N CYS A 23 -10.80 -11.23 -6.84
CA CYS A 23 -9.43 -10.87 -7.19
C CYS A 23 -8.90 -10.01 -6.05
N ALA A 24 -8.11 -10.63 -5.17
CA ALA A 24 -7.19 -9.97 -4.26
C ALA A 24 -6.15 -9.22 -5.11
N ALA A 25 -6.57 -8.12 -5.72
CA ALA A 25 -5.67 -7.05 -6.06
C ALA A 25 -5.23 -6.50 -4.70
N ILE A 26 -4.13 -7.04 -4.19
CA ILE A 26 -3.32 -6.43 -3.15
C ILE A 26 -2.98 -5.04 -3.69
N ARG A 27 -3.83 -4.05 -3.38
CA ARG A 27 -3.68 -2.69 -3.86
C ARG A 27 -2.69 -2.03 -2.92
N ASP A 28 -1.50 -1.78 -3.44
CA ASP A 28 -0.55 -0.87 -2.81
C ASP A 28 -1.26 0.48 -2.54
N ALA A 29 -0.82 1.17 -1.50
CA ALA A 29 -1.43 2.44 -1.11
C ALA A 29 -1.39 3.44 -2.29
N PRO A 30 -2.48 4.20 -2.53
CA PRO A 30 -2.49 5.18 -3.60
C PRO A 30 -1.41 6.24 -3.35
N ARG A 31 -0.71 6.63 -4.41
CA ARG A 31 0.26 7.73 -4.37
C ARG A 31 -0.50 9.06 -4.36
N LEU A 32 -0.34 9.83 -3.29
CA LEU A 32 -1.01 11.11 -3.07
C LEU A 32 0.01 12.23 -3.29
N ALA A 33 -0.16 13.04 -4.34
CA ALA A 33 0.71 14.19 -4.59
C ALA A 33 0.23 15.41 -3.78
N TYR A 34 1.15 16.12 -3.14
CA TYR A 34 0.89 17.32 -2.35
C TYR A 34 1.75 18.49 -2.83
N GLN A 35 1.15 19.67 -2.81
CA GLN A 35 1.81 20.94 -3.07
C GLN A 35 1.73 21.83 -1.83
N CYS A 36 2.90 22.28 -1.39
CA CYS A 36 3.10 23.11 -0.21
C CYS A 36 3.43 24.56 -0.65
N PRO A 37 3.47 25.51 0.31
CA PRO A 37 4.03 26.84 0.12
C PRO A 37 5.45 26.82 -0.46
N GLU A 38 5.87 27.93 -1.06
CA GLU A 38 7.20 28.11 -1.67
C GLU A 38 7.52 27.08 -2.79
N GLY A 39 6.48 26.53 -3.43
CA GLY A 39 6.63 25.60 -4.54
C GLY A 39 7.14 24.21 -4.14
N LEU A 40 7.19 23.91 -2.84
CA LEU A 40 7.58 22.59 -2.35
C LEU A 40 6.53 21.53 -2.72
N ARG A 41 6.99 20.34 -3.10
CA ARG A 41 6.14 19.20 -3.48
C ARG A 41 6.68 17.92 -2.86
N PHE A 42 5.76 17.04 -2.51
CA PHE A 42 6.05 15.69 -2.07
C PHE A 42 4.89 14.77 -2.43
N GLU A 43 5.17 13.47 -2.41
CA GLU A 43 4.20 12.42 -2.59
C GLU A 43 4.13 11.59 -1.31
N ALA A 44 2.92 11.21 -0.92
CA ALA A 44 2.68 10.38 0.25
C ALA A 44 2.01 9.08 -0.14
N ARG A 45 2.35 8.01 0.57
CA ARG A 45 1.58 6.76 0.60
C ARG A 45 1.25 6.47 2.05
N LEU A 46 -0.04 6.37 2.34
CA LEU A 46 -0.54 6.17 3.70
C LEU A 46 -0.93 4.70 3.87
N TYR A 47 -0.28 4.03 4.79
CA TYR A 47 -0.65 2.72 5.29
C TYR A 47 -1.26 2.86 6.69
N GLU A 48 -1.97 1.85 7.17
CA GLU A 48 -2.63 1.90 8.48
C GLU A 48 -1.64 2.18 9.62
N ASP A 49 -0.43 1.62 9.53
CA ASP A 49 0.60 1.65 10.56
C ASP A 49 1.76 2.62 10.28
N MET A 50 1.92 3.05 9.02
CA MET A 50 3.00 3.96 8.64
C MET A 50 2.64 4.82 7.42
N ALA A 51 3.34 5.92 7.23
CA ALA A 51 3.28 6.72 6.02
C ALA A 51 4.68 6.83 5.41
N THR A 52 4.78 6.68 4.09
CA THR A 52 6.00 7.02 3.37
C THR A 52 5.81 8.35 2.66
N LEU A 53 6.79 9.25 2.82
CA LEU A 53 6.85 10.54 2.15
C LEU A 53 8.07 10.55 1.24
N ASP A 54 7.87 10.99 0.01
CA ASP A 54 8.92 11.13 -1.00
C ASP A 54 8.82 12.53 -1.59
N GLY A 55 9.80 13.38 -1.34
CA GLY A 55 9.78 14.76 -1.80
C GLY A 55 11.16 15.33 -2.02
N GLN A 56 11.21 16.62 -2.31
CA GLN A 56 12.48 17.31 -2.59
C GLN A 56 13.48 17.30 -1.41
N ARG A 57 12.99 17.07 -0.18
CA ARG A 57 13.81 16.94 1.03
C ARG A 57 14.33 15.51 1.28
N GLY A 58 13.93 14.55 0.43
CA GLY A 58 14.29 13.15 0.56
C GLY A 58 13.10 12.25 0.86
N HIS A 59 13.43 11.00 1.22
CA HIS A 59 12.47 9.97 1.60
C HIS A 59 12.37 9.89 3.13
N ALA A 60 11.15 9.81 3.66
CA ALA A 60 10.87 9.62 5.08
C ALA A 60 9.82 8.52 5.27
N VAL A 61 10.00 7.71 6.31
CA VAL A 61 9.03 6.70 6.75
C VAL A 61 8.62 7.07 8.16
N LEU A 62 7.34 7.38 8.34
CA LEU A 62 6.76 7.87 9.58
C LEU A 62 5.85 6.79 10.18
N GLU A 63 5.93 6.57 11.48
CA GLU A 63 5.06 5.63 12.18
C GLU A 63 3.71 6.28 12.49
N ARG A 64 2.63 5.49 12.52
CA ARG A 64 1.31 5.98 12.95
C ARG A 64 1.37 6.37 14.43
N LEU A 65 1.04 7.62 14.73
CA LEU A 65 0.97 8.10 16.11
C LEU A 65 -0.37 7.74 16.75
N PRO A 66 -0.44 7.69 18.10
CA PRO A 66 -1.71 7.49 18.80
C PRO A 66 -2.73 8.56 18.40
N HIS A 67 -3.91 8.12 17.99
CA HIS A 67 -4.99 8.98 17.55
C HIS A 67 -6.19 8.90 18.50
N GLN A 68 -6.93 10.00 18.62
CA GLN A 68 -8.14 10.06 19.46
C GLN A 68 -9.39 9.67 18.68
N ARG A 69 -9.34 9.75 17.34
CA ARG A 69 -10.43 9.36 16.44
C ARG A 69 -9.92 8.39 15.39
N ASP A 70 -10.79 7.49 14.92
CA ASP A 70 -10.41 6.45 13.96
C ASP A 70 -10.02 7.02 12.58
N ASP A 71 -10.51 8.22 12.25
CA ASP A 71 -10.26 8.91 10.97
C ASP A 71 -9.03 9.83 11.00
N GLU A 72 -8.36 9.96 12.15
CA GLU A 72 -7.20 10.84 12.33
C GLU A 72 -5.93 10.16 11.80
N LEU A 73 -5.39 10.71 10.72
CA LEU A 73 -4.26 10.16 9.97
C LEU A 73 -2.96 10.90 10.33
N ILE A 74 -2.53 10.74 11.59
CA ILE A 74 -1.30 11.35 12.10
C ILE A 74 -0.16 10.34 12.11
N TYR A 75 0.95 10.72 11.48
CA TYR A 75 2.18 9.94 11.43
C TYR A 75 3.36 10.80 11.86
N GLY A 76 4.36 10.23 12.49
CA GLY A 76 5.55 11.00 12.84
C GLY A 76 6.73 10.20 13.33
N ASP A 77 7.83 10.91 13.48
CA ASP A 77 9.06 10.47 14.13
C ASP A 77 9.65 11.62 14.96
N ALA A 78 10.92 11.51 15.38
CA ALA A 78 11.60 12.55 16.16
C ALA A 78 11.83 13.87 15.40
N THR A 79 11.67 13.88 14.08
CA THR A 79 12.04 14.99 13.19
C THR A 79 10.84 15.67 12.54
N LEU A 80 9.77 14.92 12.26
CA LEU A 80 8.62 15.37 11.49
C LEU A 80 7.34 14.69 12.00
N THR A 81 6.29 15.47 12.16
CA THR A 81 4.91 15.00 12.32
C THR A 81 4.08 15.45 11.13
N ALA A 82 3.36 14.53 10.51
CA ALA A 82 2.51 14.73 9.35
C ALA A 82 1.07 14.30 9.66
N ASP A 83 0.15 15.26 9.56
CA ASP A 83 -1.28 15.07 9.77
C ASP A 83 -2.01 15.19 8.42
N PHE A 84 -2.73 14.16 8.02
CA PHE A 84 -3.36 14.04 6.70
C PHE A 84 -4.89 14.03 6.77
N GLY A 85 -5.53 14.37 5.66
CA GLY A 85 -6.99 14.33 5.57
C GLY A 85 -7.68 15.51 6.25
N LEU A 86 -6.95 16.62 6.39
CA LEU A 86 -7.45 17.84 7.02
C LEU A 86 -8.33 18.67 6.07
N GLY A 87 -9.11 19.56 6.67
CA GLY A 87 -10.04 20.46 5.97
C GLY A 87 -11.34 19.78 5.53
N LEU A 88 -12.29 20.58 5.03
CA LEU A 88 -13.63 20.11 4.64
C LEU A 88 -13.59 19.05 3.52
N GLU A 89 -12.61 19.15 2.63
CA GLU A 89 -12.44 18.22 1.51
C GLU A 89 -11.53 17.02 1.84
N GLN A 90 -10.97 16.96 3.06
CA GLN A 90 -9.99 15.96 3.48
C GLN A 90 -8.79 15.88 2.52
N ARG A 91 -8.32 17.03 2.04
CA ARG A 91 -7.20 17.16 1.07
C ARG A 91 -5.99 17.89 1.62
N LEU A 92 -6.10 18.48 2.81
CA LEU A 92 -4.98 19.18 3.40
C LEU A 92 -4.10 18.19 4.17
N ALA A 93 -2.81 18.48 4.17
CA ALA A 93 -1.82 17.84 5.01
C ALA A 93 -1.09 18.93 5.79
N ARG A 94 -0.83 18.72 7.07
CA ARG A 94 -0.06 19.62 7.92
C ARG A 94 1.24 18.92 8.32
N LEU A 95 2.36 19.51 7.95
CA LEU A 95 3.71 19.04 8.29
C LEU A 95 4.29 19.94 9.39
N SER A 96 4.64 19.35 10.53
CA SER A 96 5.27 20.05 11.66
C SER A 96 6.67 19.47 11.89
N TYR A 97 7.71 20.27 11.67
CA TYR A 97 9.10 19.82 11.82
C TYR A 97 9.62 20.17 13.21
N ALA A 98 10.40 19.29 13.84
CA ALA A 98 10.90 19.49 15.19
C ALA A 98 11.80 20.75 15.32
N ASN A 99 12.47 21.14 14.24
CA ASN A 99 13.38 22.28 14.19
C ASN A 99 12.77 23.55 13.58
N ILE A 100 11.49 23.54 13.20
CA ILE A 100 10.81 24.71 12.61
C ILE A 100 9.48 24.92 13.35
N PRO A 101 9.29 26.07 14.02
CA PRO A 101 8.10 26.30 14.84
C PRO A 101 6.81 26.44 14.01
N GLU A 102 6.93 26.83 12.74
CA GLU A 102 5.80 27.01 11.83
C GLU A 102 5.44 25.70 11.13
N ALA A 103 4.17 25.31 11.21
CA ALA A 103 3.66 24.15 10.50
C ALA A 103 3.35 24.50 9.04
N VAL A 104 3.78 23.64 8.13
CA VAL A 104 3.56 23.80 6.69
C VAL A 104 2.26 23.11 6.30
N THR A 105 1.29 23.87 5.78
CA THR A 105 0.04 23.31 5.27
C THR A 105 0.15 23.08 3.77
N CYS A 106 -0.03 21.84 3.33
CA CYS A 106 0.06 21.43 1.94
C CYS A 106 -1.30 20.95 1.43
N THR A 107 -1.58 21.16 0.14
CA THR A 107 -2.83 20.75 -0.49
C THR A 107 -2.59 19.62 -1.46
N ARG A 108 -3.43 18.59 -1.40
CA ARG A 108 -3.38 17.46 -2.33
C ARG A 108 -3.70 17.94 -3.75
N VAL A 109 -2.83 17.60 -4.70
CA VAL A 109 -3.04 17.83 -6.13
C VAL A 109 -3.77 16.61 -6.69
N VAL A 110 -4.94 16.84 -7.30
CA VAL A 110 -5.72 15.80 -7.98
C VAL A 110 -5.44 15.89 -9.48
N PRO A 111 -4.93 14.84 -10.14
CA PRO A 111 -4.72 14.85 -11.58
C PRO A 111 -6.04 15.08 -12.32
N ALA A 112 -5.98 15.82 -13.44
CA ALA A 112 -7.15 16.09 -14.26
C ALA A 112 -7.84 14.77 -14.71
N GLY A 113 -9.16 14.71 -14.58
CA GLY A 113 -9.96 13.54 -14.94
C GLY A 113 -10.05 12.43 -13.88
N GLN A 114 -9.46 12.61 -12.69
CA GLN A 114 -9.62 11.67 -11.57
C GLN A 114 -10.61 12.19 -10.54
N PRO A 115 -11.46 11.32 -9.98
CA PRO A 115 -12.33 11.71 -8.87
C PRO A 115 -11.46 12.08 -7.67
N ALA A 116 -11.81 13.20 -7.04
CA ALA A 116 -11.12 13.64 -5.85
C ALA A 116 -11.60 12.83 -4.64
N VAL A 117 -11.05 11.62 -4.51
CA VAL A 117 -11.33 10.71 -3.41
C VAL A 117 -10.74 11.29 -2.11
N PRO A 118 -11.48 11.21 -0.98
CA PRO A 118 -10.97 11.59 0.33
C PRO A 118 -9.72 10.78 0.70
N VAL A 119 -8.81 11.40 1.45
CA VAL A 119 -7.57 10.75 1.88
C VAL A 119 -7.88 9.66 2.91
N ARG A 120 -7.34 8.46 2.70
CA ARG A 120 -7.49 7.29 3.58
C ARG A 120 -6.20 6.49 3.61
N ALA A 121 -5.94 5.85 4.76
CA ALA A 121 -4.90 4.83 4.86
C ALA A 121 -5.33 3.56 4.12
N ALA A 122 -4.38 2.92 3.44
CA ALA A 122 -4.59 1.61 2.84
C ALA A 122 -4.07 0.49 3.77
N PRO A 123 -4.70 -0.69 3.77
CA PRO A 123 -4.16 -1.84 4.49
C PRO A 123 -2.81 -2.23 3.88
N ARG A 124 -1.84 -2.56 4.74
CA ARG A 124 -0.53 -3.01 4.25
C ARG A 124 -0.67 -4.37 3.56
N PRO A 125 -0.10 -4.55 2.36
CA PRO A 125 0.12 -5.86 1.80
C PRO A 125 0.89 -6.73 2.80
N GLY A 126 0.25 -7.78 3.32
CA GLY A 126 0.94 -8.77 4.15
C GLY A 126 2.13 -9.39 3.39
N PRO A 127 3.10 -10.01 4.10
CA PRO A 127 4.17 -10.74 3.44
C PRO A 127 3.57 -11.69 2.40
N ARG A 128 4.01 -11.57 1.15
CA ARG A 128 3.63 -12.54 0.12
C ARG A 128 3.98 -13.91 0.67
N ASN A 129 3.02 -14.83 0.73
CA ASN A 129 3.34 -16.21 1.08
C ASN A 129 4.53 -16.65 0.23
N PRO A 130 5.58 -17.24 0.84
CA PRO A 130 6.67 -17.76 0.05
C PRO A 130 6.09 -18.70 -1.02
N PRO A 131 6.65 -18.69 -2.25
CA PRO A 131 6.22 -19.65 -3.24
C PRO A 131 6.28 -21.05 -2.63
N PRO A 132 5.32 -21.94 -2.94
CA PRO A 132 5.39 -23.32 -2.48
C PRO A 132 6.74 -23.90 -2.85
N PHE A 133 7.34 -24.65 -1.93
CA PHE A 133 8.62 -25.31 -2.15
C PHE A 133 8.53 -26.17 -3.41
N ASP A 134 9.33 -25.81 -4.42
CA ASP A 134 9.43 -26.54 -5.68
C ASP A 134 10.71 -27.41 -5.63
N PRO A 135 10.58 -28.74 -5.50
CA PRO A 135 11.72 -29.66 -5.47
C PRO A 135 12.48 -29.72 -6.81
N ASP A 136 11.87 -29.26 -7.90
CA ASP A 136 12.45 -29.23 -9.25
C ASP A 136 13.03 -27.85 -9.60
N ALA A 137 12.96 -26.88 -8.66
CA ALA A 137 13.57 -25.57 -8.87
C ALA A 137 15.09 -25.73 -9.03
N PRO A 138 15.69 -25.19 -10.12
CA PRO A 138 17.14 -25.22 -10.27
C PRO A 138 17.76 -24.47 -9.09
N VAL A 139 18.63 -25.17 -8.34
CA VAL A 139 19.39 -24.58 -7.24
C VAL A 139 20.18 -23.40 -7.80
N GLN A 140 19.68 -22.17 -7.61
CA GLN A 140 20.47 -20.98 -7.86
C GLN A 140 21.57 -20.98 -6.80
N THR A 141 22.74 -21.45 -7.20
CA THR A 141 23.98 -21.28 -6.44
C THR A 141 24.22 -19.78 -6.34
N ASN A 142 23.76 -19.17 -5.25
CA ASN A 142 24.19 -17.85 -4.83
C ASN A 142 25.69 -17.92 -4.57
N ILE A 143 26.50 -17.75 -5.61
CA ILE A 143 27.91 -17.45 -5.46
C ILE A 143 27.94 -16.06 -4.82
N ARG A 144 28.24 -16.02 -3.51
CA ARG A 144 28.67 -14.80 -2.84
C ARG A 144 29.86 -14.26 -3.62
N THR A 145 29.68 -13.14 -4.31
CA THR A 145 30.78 -12.29 -4.78
C THR A 145 31.56 -11.84 -3.54
N GLY A 146 32.53 -12.63 -3.08
CA GLY A 146 33.25 -12.34 -1.83
C GLY A 146 34.19 -13.42 -1.30
N ASP A 147 34.03 -14.70 -1.67
CA ASP A 147 35.00 -15.74 -1.26
C ASP A 147 36.22 -15.74 -2.20
N GLY A 148 37.05 -14.72 -2.03
CA GLY A 148 38.41 -14.68 -2.56
C GLY A 148 39.32 -15.62 -1.75
N ASN A 149 40.02 -16.48 -2.48
CA ASN A 149 40.99 -17.47 -1.98
C ASN A 149 41.90 -16.96 -0.85
N VAL A 150 41.85 -17.63 0.31
CA VAL A 150 42.98 -17.69 1.25
C VAL A 150 43.40 -19.16 1.35
N GLY A 151 44.39 -19.55 0.54
CA GLY A 151 45.13 -20.80 0.72
C GLY A 151 46.37 -20.54 1.58
N PRO A 152 46.77 -21.46 2.48
CA PRO A 152 48.03 -21.33 3.19
C PRO A 152 49.17 -21.86 2.31
N GLY A 153 50.18 -21.01 2.10
CA GLY A 153 51.56 -21.41 1.82
C GLY A 153 52.37 -21.39 3.10
#